data_AF-A0A662MJB9-F1
#
_entry.id   AF-A0A662MJB9-F1
#
_cell.length_a   1.000
_cell.length_b   1.000
_cell.length_c   1.000
_cell.angle_alpha   90.00
_cell.angle_beta   90.00
_cell.angle_gamma   90.00
#
_symmetry.space_group_name_H-M   'P 1'
#
loop_
_entity.id
_entity.type
_entity.pdbx_description
1 polymer ?
#
loop_
_entity_poly.entity_id
_entity_poly.type
_entity_poly.pdbx_seq_one_letter_code
_entity_poly.pdbx_strand_id
1 'polypeptide(L)'
;MKTYRVLIGVIAVAVILTASLYLFFRSGERVVKFSIKPKEVDLMADLEAGAIDYLFIYRSVAEQHGVQFVELPDEINLSNTTFAENYSKVVVRRADGGEVRGKPIVYGVTIPDRYGPSDEERPYAEAFVRMLLSEVGGGILSEAGQQPCVAYHGTPPPEINGTDPSPPSKEITLRVVHAGSLSIPFQRLKEAFERRFPGVSVYLEAYGSVMAIKQVTELHTNASVVASADYTLIPELMEDYTSWYATFAKNSIVLAYTEKSRHHEEINRDNWYRTILRKDVVVGFSSPNDDPCGYRAVMVMQLADLYYSSSIMKVLEERTGIKSEVKDGEYLITVPEDSRLMG
;
A
#
# COMPACT_ATOMS: atom_id res chain seq x y z
N MET A 1 -6.76 3.92 -52.53
CA MET A 1 -7.21 2.60 -52.00
C MET A 1 -6.12 1.53 -51.88
N LYS A 2 -5.08 1.46 -52.74
CA LYS A 2 -4.02 0.43 -52.62
C LYS A 2 -3.10 0.59 -51.39
N THR A 3 -2.75 1.82 -51.01
CA THR A 3 -1.82 2.11 -49.90
C THR A 3 -2.38 1.76 -48.52
N TYR A 4 -3.68 1.95 -48.30
CA TYR A 4 -4.35 1.60 -47.04
C TYR A 4 -4.42 0.10 -46.78
N ARG A 5 -4.56 -0.72 -47.84
CA ARG A 5 -4.56 -2.20 -47.70
C ARG A 5 -3.19 -2.76 -47.30
N VAL A 6 -2.11 -2.12 -47.77
CA VAL A 6 -0.74 -2.50 -47.40
C VAL A 6 -0.47 -2.12 -45.93
N LEU A 7 -0.87 -0.93 -45.49
CA LEU A 7 -0.66 -0.49 -44.11
C LEU A 7 -1.45 -1.34 -43.09
N ILE A 8 -2.71 -1.70 -43.40
CA ILE A 8 -3.51 -2.61 -42.56
C ILE A 8 -2.89 -4.00 -42.53
N GLY A 9 -2.38 -4.49 -43.66
CA GLY A 9 -1.67 -5.78 -43.73
C GLY A 9 -0.40 -5.80 -42.88
N VAL A 10 0.41 -4.73 -42.92
CA VAL A 10 1.64 -4.62 -42.11
C VAL A 10 1.34 -4.52 -40.62
N ILE A 11 0.31 -3.76 -40.22
CA ILE A 11 -0.11 -3.68 -38.81
C ILE A 11 -0.67 -5.02 -38.33
N ALA A 12 -1.51 -5.69 -39.12
CA ALA A 12 -2.05 -7.01 -38.77
C ALA A 12 -0.94 -8.06 -38.63
N VAL A 13 0.03 -8.07 -39.55
CA VAL A 13 1.19 -8.98 -39.48
C VAL A 13 2.07 -8.66 -38.26
N ALA A 14 2.29 -7.38 -37.93
CA ALA A 14 3.04 -6.99 -36.74
C ALA A 14 2.33 -7.41 -35.44
N VAL A 15 1.01 -7.23 -35.34
CA VAL A 15 0.20 -7.65 -34.18
C VAL A 15 0.18 -9.17 -34.03
N ILE A 16 0.02 -9.90 -35.15
CA ILE A 16 0.05 -11.37 -35.15
C ILE A 16 1.44 -11.89 -34.79
N LEU A 17 2.51 -11.26 -35.28
CA LEU A 17 3.88 -11.59 -34.88
C LEU A 17 4.13 -11.32 -33.40
N THR A 18 3.66 -10.20 -32.85
CA THR A 18 3.80 -9.93 -31.40
C THR A 18 3.00 -10.91 -30.55
N ALA A 19 1.76 -11.25 -30.94
CA ALA A 19 0.94 -12.20 -30.20
C ALA A 19 1.48 -13.64 -30.33
N SER A 20 1.98 -14.02 -31.51
CA SER A 20 2.55 -15.35 -31.75
C SER A 20 3.93 -15.50 -31.09
N LEU A 21 4.76 -14.46 -31.09
CA LEU A 21 6.04 -14.42 -30.36
C LEU A 21 5.79 -14.42 -28.84
N TYR A 22 4.76 -13.74 -28.36
CA TYR A 22 4.31 -13.78 -26.97
C TYR A 22 3.79 -15.17 -26.55
N LEU A 23 2.98 -15.82 -27.39
CA LEU A 23 2.54 -17.21 -27.18
C LEU A 23 3.70 -18.21 -27.25
N PHE A 24 4.68 -17.96 -28.12
CA PHE A 24 5.88 -18.78 -28.26
C PHE A 24 6.78 -18.67 -27.02
N PHE A 25 7.03 -17.45 -26.50
CA PHE A 25 7.71 -17.25 -25.21
C PHE A 25 6.95 -17.88 -24.03
N ARG A 26 5.61 -17.91 -24.06
CA ARG A 26 4.78 -18.60 -23.06
C ARG A 26 4.92 -20.13 -23.06
N SER A 27 5.43 -20.74 -24.12
CA SER A 27 5.39 -22.21 -24.31
C SER A 27 6.72 -22.92 -24.06
N GLY A 28 7.85 -22.20 -23.98
CA GLY A 28 9.18 -22.81 -24.16
C GLY A 28 10.22 -22.63 -23.04
N GLU A 29 10.07 -21.68 -22.12
CA GLU A 29 11.07 -21.42 -21.07
C GLU A 29 10.40 -21.38 -19.69
N ARG A 30 11.18 -21.64 -18.63
CA ARG A 30 10.73 -21.74 -17.22
C ARG A 30 9.52 -20.84 -16.95
N VAL A 31 8.35 -21.44 -16.74
CA VAL A 31 7.13 -20.68 -16.42
C VAL A 31 7.42 -19.86 -15.17
N VAL A 32 7.58 -18.55 -15.35
CA VAL A 32 7.75 -17.59 -14.25
C VAL A 32 6.54 -17.74 -13.37
N LYS A 33 6.73 -18.25 -12.15
CA LYS A 33 5.62 -18.47 -11.22
C LYS A 33 5.26 -17.19 -10.48
N PHE A 34 6.29 -16.45 -10.07
CA PHE A 34 6.19 -15.19 -9.37
C PHE A 34 6.92 -14.12 -10.16
N SER A 35 6.22 -13.03 -10.49
CA SER A 35 6.79 -11.82 -11.08
C SER A 35 7.06 -10.84 -9.94
N ILE A 36 8.34 -10.52 -9.71
CA ILE A 36 8.75 -9.60 -8.66
C ILE A 36 9.37 -8.39 -9.33
N LYS A 37 8.90 -7.19 -8.98
CA LYS A 37 9.43 -5.92 -9.49
C LYS A 37 9.63 -4.93 -8.35
N PRO A 38 10.46 -3.89 -8.52
CA PRO A 38 10.71 -2.92 -7.44
C PRO A 38 9.45 -2.18 -6.99
N LYS A 39 8.51 -1.88 -7.92
CA LYS A 39 7.33 -1.07 -7.64
C LYS A 39 6.03 -1.75 -8.09
N GLU A 40 4.97 -1.53 -7.32
CA GLU A 40 3.61 -1.99 -7.62
C GLU A 40 3.06 -1.45 -8.95
N VAL A 41 3.44 -0.24 -9.36
CA VAL A 41 2.98 0.39 -10.62
C VAL A 41 3.37 -0.44 -11.84
N ASP A 42 4.59 -0.99 -11.85
CA ASP A 42 5.07 -1.81 -12.98
C ASP A 42 4.38 -3.18 -13.04
N LEU A 43 3.89 -3.67 -11.89
CA LEU A 43 3.13 -4.92 -11.81
C LEU A 43 1.65 -4.70 -12.14
N MET A 44 1.10 -3.53 -11.81
CA MET A 44 -0.25 -3.16 -12.23
C MET A 44 -0.34 -3.07 -13.75
N ALA A 45 0.65 -2.45 -14.41
CA ALA A 45 0.73 -2.44 -15.86
C ALA A 45 0.81 -3.87 -16.47
N ASP A 46 1.58 -4.77 -15.84
CA ASP A 46 1.63 -6.17 -16.26
C ASP A 46 0.28 -6.88 -16.09
N LEU A 47 -0.45 -6.60 -15.02
CA LEU A 47 -1.78 -7.16 -14.75
C LEU A 47 -2.78 -6.72 -15.81
N GLU A 48 -2.84 -5.41 -16.07
CA GLU A 48 -3.72 -4.81 -17.09
C GLU A 48 -3.38 -5.30 -18.51
N ALA A 49 -2.10 -5.56 -18.79
CA ALA A 49 -1.63 -6.14 -20.04
C ALA A 49 -1.91 -7.65 -20.15
N GLY A 50 -2.18 -8.36 -19.03
CA GLY A 50 -2.31 -9.81 -18.97
C GLY A 50 -0.97 -10.57 -18.96
N ALA A 51 0.13 -9.88 -18.66
CA ALA A 51 1.45 -10.47 -18.47
C ALA A 51 1.56 -11.26 -17.16
N ILE A 52 0.84 -10.82 -16.11
CA ILE A 52 0.57 -11.59 -14.90
C ILE A 52 -0.93 -11.82 -14.75
N ASP A 53 -1.33 -12.85 -13.99
CA ASP A 53 -2.74 -13.18 -13.78
C ASP A 53 -3.28 -12.60 -12.48
N TYR A 54 -2.47 -12.60 -11.42
CA TYR A 54 -2.91 -12.11 -10.11
C TYR A 54 -1.84 -11.23 -9.49
N LEU A 55 -2.24 -10.25 -8.69
CA LEU A 55 -1.32 -9.31 -8.04
C LEU A 55 -1.71 -9.16 -6.57
N PHE A 56 -0.80 -9.47 -5.66
CA PHE A 56 -0.96 -9.08 -4.26
C PHE A 56 -0.72 -7.58 -4.15
N ILE A 57 -1.76 -6.86 -3.72
CA ILE A 57 -1.71 -5.39 -3.65
C ILE A 57 -2.64 -4.86 -2.56
N TYR A 58 -2.47 -3.59 -2.18
CA TYR A 58 -3.44 -2.90 -1.34
C TYR A 58 -4.80 -2.79 -2.02
N ARG A 59 -5.87 -3.04 -1.27
CA ARG A 59 -7.27 -2.85 -1.71
C ARG A 59 -7.48 -1.47 -2.32
N SER A 60 -6.96 -0.43 -1.67
CA SER A 60 -7.07 0.95 -2.15
C SER A 60 -6.49 1.12 -3.56
N VAL A 61 -5.34 0.50 -3.86
CA VAL A 61 -4.69 0.64 -5.16
C VAL A 61 -5.45 -0.17 -6.22
N ALA A 62 -5.96 -1.36 -5.86
CA ALA A 62 -6.84 -2.13 -6.75
C ALA A 62 -8.10 -1.33 -7.14
N GLU A 63 -8.76 -0.69 -6.17
CA GLU A 63 -9.95 0.15 -6.42
C GLU A 63 -9.62 1.40 -7.25
N GLN A 64 -8.50 2.07 -6.97
CA GLN A 64 -8.06 3.25 -7.73
C GLN A 64 -7.76 2.93 -9.20
N HIS A 65 -7.33 1.71 -9.51
CA HIS A 65 -7.11 1.23 -10.88
C HIS A 65 -8.37 0.60 -11.50
N GLY A 66 -9.45 0.43 -10.74
CA GLY A 66 -10.69 -0.17 -11.22
C GLY A 66 -10.56 -1.65 -11.61
N VAL A 67 -9.57 -2.35 -11.08
CA VAL A 67 -9.38 -3.80 -11.31
C VAL A 67 -10.20 -4.62 -10.33
N GLN A 68 -10.58 -5.83 -10.72
CA GLN A 68 -11.27 -6.76 -9.83
C GLN A 68 -10.29 -7.29 -8.78
N PHE A 69 -10.79 -7.72 -7.63
CA PHE A 69 -9.96 -8.34 -6.60
C PHE A 69 -10.75 -9.33 -5.75
N VAL A 70 -10.02 -10.28 -5.17
CA VAL A 70 -10.52 -11.17 -4.12
C VAL A 70 -10.18 -10.55 -2.77
N GLU A 71 -11.21 -10.29 -1.96
CA GLU A 71 -11.04 -9.96 -0.54
C GLU A 71 -10.52 -11.18 0.21
N LEU A 72 -9.38 -11.03 0.86
CA LEU A 72 -8.76 -12.07 1.68
C LEU A 72 -9.34 -12.03 3.10
N PRO A 73 -9.42 -13.16 3.83
CA PRO A 73 -9.91 -13.16 5.20
C PRO A 73 -9.16 -12.21 6.13
N ASP A 74 -9.89 -11.63 7.08
CA ASP A 74 -9.35 -10.73 8.10
C ASP A 74 -8.18 -11.38 8.87
N GLU A 75 -8.19 -12.69 9.07
CA GLU A 75 -7.15 -13.45 9.76
C GLU A 75 -5.78 -13.36 9.07
N ILE A 76 -5.74 -13.00 7.78
CA ILE A 76 -4.53 -13.00 6.95
C ILE A 76 -4.27 -11.69 6.20
N ASN A 77 -5.30 -10.89 5.93
CA ASN A 77 -5.22 -9.72 5.04
C ASN A 77 -4.58 -8.46 5.66
N LEU A 78 -4.18 -8.55 6.93
CA LEU A 78 -3.56 -7.49 7.72
C LEU A 78 -4.47 -6.27 8.00
N SER A 79 -5.79 -6.36 7.85
CA SER A 79 -6.67 -5.20 8.05
C SER A 79 -7.21 -5.04 9.47
N ASN A 80 -7.37 -6.14 10.20
CA ASN A 80 -8.18 -6.18 11.41
C ASN A 80 -7.33 -6.25 12.67
N THR A 81 -7.47 -5.24 13.52
CA THR A 81 -6.69 -5.07 14.75
C THR A 81 -6.88 -6.18 15.77
N THR A 82 -8.00 -6.93 15.72
CA THR A 82 -8.21 -8.08 16.62
C THR A 82 -7.27 -9.25 16.32
N PHE A 83 -6.70 -9.30 15.12
CA PHE A 83 -5.74 -10.34 14.71
C PHE A 83 -4.28 -9.87 14.80
N ALA A 84 -4.00 -8.78 15.51
CA ALA A 84 -2.64 -8.25 15.66
C ALA A 84 -1.64 -9.32 16.16
N GLU A 85 -2.01 -10.12 17.17
CA GLU A 85 -1.18 -11.23 17.67
C GLU A 85 -0.99 -12.34 16.63
N ASN A 86 -1.96 -12.56 15.75
CA ASN A 86 -1.83 -13.54 14.68
C ASN A 86 -0.89 -13.05 13.59
N TYR A 87 -1.04 -11.79 13.17
CA TYR A 87 -0.15 -11.17 12.19
C TYR A 87 1.29 -11.10 12.69
N SER A 88 1.48 -10.81 13.98
CA SER A 88 2.80 -10.67 14.59
C SER A 88 3.61 -11.96 14.63
N LYS A 89 3.00 -13.12 14.37
CA LYS A 89 3.71 -14.41 14.22
C LYS A 89 4.63 -14.44 13.02
N VAL A 90 4.46 -13.52 12.05
CA VAL A 90 5.29 -13.48 10.84
C VAL A 90 6.22 -12.28 10.89
N VAL A 91 7.51 -12.53 10.68
CA VAL A 91 8.57 -11.52 10.64
C VAL A 91 9.28 -11.64 9.30
N VAL A 92 9.45 -10.55 8.57
CA VAL A 92 10.19 -10.49 7.32
C VAL A 92 11.54 -9.83 7.58
N ARG A 93 12.64 -10.56 7.38
CA ARG A 93 13.99 -10.02 7.36
C ARG A 93 14.39 -9.71 5.92
N ARG A 94 14.63 -8.43 5.66
CA ARG A 94 15.08 -7.91 4.37
C ARG A 94 16.59 -8.09 4.21
N ALA A 95 17.07 -7.93 2.98
CA ALA A 95 18.48 -8.07 2.64
C ALA A 95 19.40 -7.06 3.36
N ASP A 96 18.87 -5.88 3.75
CA ASP A 96 19.57 -4.89 4.55
C ASP A 96 19.71 -5.26 6.04
N GLY A 97 19.19 -6.43 6.44
CA GLY A 97 19.16 -6.91 7.81
C GLY A 97 18.00 -6.37 8.65
N GLY A 98 17.22 -5.42 8.11
CA GLY A 98 16.04 -4.87 8.76
C GLY A 98 14.92 -5.91 8.87
N GLU A 99 14.31 -6.00 10.04
CA GLU A 99 13.18 -6.89 10.31
C GLU A 99 11.89 -6.11 10.41
N VAL A 100 10.85 -6.61 9.74
CA VAL A 100 9.50 -6.05 9.79
C VAL A 100 8.57 -7.14 10.30
N ARG A 101 7.92 -6.88 11.43
CA ARG A 101 6.92 -7.77 12.03
C ARG A 101 5.54 -7.47 11.47
N GLY A 102 4.75 -8.51 11.20
CA GLY A 102 3.37 -8.37 10.74
C GLY A 102 2.52 -7.59 11.74
N LYS A 103 1.83 -6.56 11.25
CA LYS A 103 0.96 -5.67 12.03
C LYS A 103 -0.26 -5.30 11.19
N PRO A 104 -1.40 -4.93 11.83
CA PRO A 104 -2.53 -4.37 11.10
C PRO A 104 -2.14 -3.12 10.30
N ILE A 105 -2.64 -2.98 9.08
CA ILE A 105 -2.44 -1.82 8.20
C ILE A 105 -3.42 -0.73 8.62
N VAL A 106 -3.00 0.06 9.60
CA VAL A 106 -3.77 1.17 10.13
C VAL A 106 -2.96 2.45 9.97
N TYR A 107 -3.58 3.42 9.30
CA TYR A 107 -3.02 4.74 9.07
C TYR A 107 -3.17 5.60 10.32
N GLY A 108 -2.10 6.32 10.67
CA GLY A 108 -2.06 7.25 11.79
C GLY A 108 -1.72 8.67 11.34
N VAL A 109 -2.29 9.68 12.00
CA VAL A 109 -2.01 11.08 11.77
C VAL A 109 -1.73 11.80 13.09
N THR A 110 -0.81 12.74 13.08
CA THR A 110 -0.51 13.62 14.21
C THR A 110 -0.14 15.02 13.75
N ILE A 111 -0.23 15.97 14.68
CA ILE A 111 0.33 17.31 14.56
C ILE A 111 1.53 17.35 15.51
N PRO A 112 2.77 17.52 15.02
CA PRO A 112 3.93 17.58 15.91
C PRO A 112 3.86 18.78 16.87
N ASP A 113 4.28 18.57 18.11
CA ASP A 113 4.51 19.60 19.12
C ASP A 113 5.90 20.24 18.93
N ARG A 114 6.91 19.44 18.51
CA ARG A 114 8.25 19.90 18.13
C ARG A 114 8.44 19.85 16.61
N TYR A 115 9.03 20.91 16.04
CA TYR A 115 9.12 21.10 14.58
C TYR A 115 7.76 20.96 13.88
N GLY A 116 6.68 21.30 14.59
CA GLY A 116 5.31 21.30 14.11
C GLY A 116 4.86 22.66 13.56
N PRO A 117 3.55 22.85 13.31
CA PRO A 117 3.06 24.12 12.79
C PRO A 117 3.35 25.28 13.74
N SER A 118 3.62 26.45 13.16
CA SER A 118 3.68 27.73 13.90
C SER A 118 2.32 28.07 14.53
N ASP A 119 2.30 29.04 15.43
CA ASP A 119 1.06 29.48 16.09
C ASP A 119 -0.01 29.97 15.10
N GLU A 120 0.41 30.51 13.94
CA GLU A 120 -0.51 30.94 12.89
C GLU A 120 -1.01 29.79 12.02
N GLU A 121 -0.19 28.74 11.81
CA GLU A 121 -0.54 27.55 11.03
C GLU A 121 -1.39 26.56 11.83
N ARG A 122 -1.17 26.47 13.15
CA ARG A 122 -1.73 25.44 14.03
C ARG A 122 -3.25 25.31 13.96
N PRO A 123 -4.05 26.39 14.00
CA PRO A 123 -5.50 26.28 13.87
C PRO A 123 -5.96 25.65 12.54
N TYR A 124 -5.18 25.85 11.47
CA TYR A 124 -5.48 25.27 10.16
C TYR A 124 -4.95 23.84 10.03
N ALA A 125 -3.84 23.50 10.66
CA ALA A 125 -3.39 22.11 10.78
C ALA A 125 -4.42 21.27 11.55
N GLU A 126 -4.96 21.79 12.64
CA GLU A 126 -6.05 21.18 13.41
C GLU A 126 -7.32 21.05 12.57
N ALA A 127 -7.70 22.09 11.82
CA ALA A 127 -8.83 22.03 10.91
C ALA A 127 -8.63 21.01 9.78
N PHE A 128 -7.40 20.85 9.27
CA PHE A 128 -7.06 19.88 8.24
C PHE A 128 -7.19 18.45 8.76
N VAL A 129 -6.64 18.18 9.95
CA VAL A 129 -6.81 16.88 10.60
C VAL A 129 -8.28 16.63 10.97
N ARG A 130 -9.02 17.64 11.44
CA ARG A 130 -10.46 17.53 11.69
C ARG A 130 -11.23 17.18 10.42
N MET A 131 -10.91 17.79 9.28
CA MET A 131 -11.53 17.43 8.00
C MET A 131 -11.21 15.99 7.61
N LEU A 132 -9.95 15.55 7.75
CA LEU A 132 -9.54 14.16 7.51
C LEU A 132 -10.34 13.16 8.36
N LEU A 133 -10.59 13.48 9.63
CA LEU A 133 -11.32 12.63 10.58
C LEU A 133 -12.86 12.76 10.49
N SER A 134 -13.36 13.71 9.69
CA SER A 134 -14.80 13.95 9.51
C SER A 134 -15.44 13.02 8.48
N GLU A 135 -16.76 13.10 8.32
CA GLU A 135 -17.48 12.41 7.22
C GLU A 135 -16.95 12.80 5.83
N VAL A 136 -16.50 14.04 5.63
CA VAL A 136 -15.91 14.49 4.35
C VAL A 136 -14.62 13.72 4.07
N GLY A 137 -13.71 13.67 5.04
CA GLY A 137 -12.47 12.90 4.94
C GLY A 137 -12.73 11.40 4.80
N GLY A 138 -13.66 10.86 5.58
CA GLY A 138 -14.11 9.47 5.49
C GLY A 138 -14.66 9.11 4.11
N GLY A 139 -15.45 10.00 3.50
CA GLY A 139 -15.92 9.85 2.12
C GLY A 139 -14.77 9.81 1.11
N ILE A 140 -13.85 10.76 1.19
CA ILE A 140 -12.66 10.82 0.32
C ILE A 140 -11.80 9.55 0.43
N LEU A 141 -11.60 9.07 1.66
CA LEU A 141 -10.85 7.83 1.94
C LEU A 141 -11.58 6.61 1.37
N SER A 142 -12.89 6.52 1.55
CA SER A 142 -13.70 5.42 1.03
C SER A 142 -13.69 5.39 -0.51
N GLU A 143 -13.80 6.55 -1.15
CA GLU A 143 -13.70 6.67 -2.62
C GLU A 143 -12.29 6.41 -3.17
N ALA A 144 -11.28 6.47 -2.31
CA ALA A 144 -9.90 6.09 -2.63
C ALA A 144 -9.57 4.65 -2.17
N GLY A 145 -10.55 3.94 -1.61
CA GLY A 145 -10.52 2.53 -1.24
C GLY A 145 -9.87 2.17 0.08
N GLN A 146 -9.60 3.16 0.92
CA GLN A 146 -9.30 2.96 2.33
C GLN A 146 -10.59 2.84 3.14
N GLN A 147 -10.55 2.09 4.24
CA GLN A 147 -11.69 1.96 5.15
C GLN A 147 -11.52 2.94 6.32
N PRO A 148 -12.34 3.99 6.45
CA PRO A 148 -12.21 4.96 7.53
C PRO A 148 -12.33 4.30 8.91
N CYS A 149 -11.49 4.71 9.85
CA CYS A 149 -11.60 4.33 11.25
C CYS A 149 -11.04 5.46 12.12
N VAL A 150 -11.79 5.95 13.10
CA VAL A 150 -11.29 7.02 13.97
C VAL A 150 -11.11 6.51 15.39
N ALA A 151 -9.87 6.58 15.89
CA ALA A 151 -9.58 6.40 17.31
C ALA A 151 -8.43 7.32 17.71
N TYR A 152 -8.58 7.99 18.86
CA TYR A 152 -7.59 8.90 19.42
C TYR A 152 -6.71 8.17 20.43
N HIS A 153 -5.43 8.51 20.44
CA HIS A 153 -4.42 7.99 21.35
C HIS A 153 -3.66 9.16 21.97
N GLY A 154 -3.46 9.14 23.28
CA GLY A 154 -2.92 10.28 24.03
C GLY A 154 -3.97 11.37 24.27
N THR A 155 -3.54 12.62 24.38
CA THR A 155 -4.41 13.77 24.68
C THR A 155 -4.50 14.69 23.46
N PRO A 156 -5.47 14.49 22.55
CA PRO A 156 -5.63 15.36 21.39
C PRO A 156 -5.99 16.80 21.83
N PRO A 157 -5.57 17.83 21.07
CA PRO A 157 -5.95 19.20 21.35
C PRO A 157 -7.48 19.36 21.32
N PRO A 158 -8.09 20.11 22.25
CA PRO A 158 -9.54 20.36 22.26
C PRO A 158 -10.08 20.83 20.91
N GLU A 159 -9.27 21.59 20.17
CA GLU A 159 -9.57 22.21 18.88
C GLU A 159 -9.77 21.19 17.75
N ILE A 160 -9.27 19.95 17.88
CA ILE A 160 -9.55 18.86 16.92
C ILE A 160 -11.05 18.54 16.85
N ASN A 161 -11.80 18.80 17.92
CA ASN A 161 -13.26 18.72 17.96
C ASN A 161 -13.93 20.11 18.03
N GLY A 162 -13.16 21.17 17.80
CA GLY A 162 -13.60 22.57 17.86
C GLY A 162 -14.20 23.10 16.56
N THR A 163 -14.37 24.42 16.51
CA THR A 163 -14.91 25.12 15.34
C THR A 163 -13.82 25.48 14.34
N ASP A 164 -14.24 25.89 13.13
CA ASP A 164 -13.34 26.38 12.10
C ASP A 164 -12.61 27.66 12.53
N PRO A 165 -11.32 27.81 12.19
CA PRO A 165 -10.59 29.04 12.43
C PRO A 165 -11.18 30.19 11.60
N SER A 166 -11.07 31.42 12.14
CA SER A 166 -11.32 32.64 11.37
C SER A 166 -10.42 32.69 10.13
N PRO A 167 -10.83 33.34 9.01
CA PRO A 167 -9.99 33.49 7.84
C PRO A 167 -8.61 34.08 8.17
N PRO A 168 -7.54 33.65 7.47
CA PRO A 168 -6.19 34.07 7.83
C PRO A 168 -5.94 35.53 7.41
N SER A 169 -5.16 36.26 8.20
CA SER A 169 -4.79 37.65 7.91
C SER A 169 -3.72 37.79 6.81
N LYS A 170 -3.03 36.69 6.49
CA LYS A 170 -2.04 36.55 5.42
C LYS A 170 -2.08 35.11 4.89
N GLU A 171 -1.44 34.84 3.76
CA GLU A 171 -1.40 33.48 3.22
C GLU A 171 -0.72 32.51 4.21
N ILE A 172 -1.35 31.35 4.46
CA ILE A 172 -0.84 30.28 5.30
C ILE A 172 -0.49 29.09 4.43
N THR A 173 0.69 28.49 4.64
CA THR A 173 1.08 27.25 3.94
C THR A 173 1.21 26.11 4.94
N LEU A 174 0.41 25.06 4.79
CA LEU A 174 0.52 23.84 5.58
C LEU A 174 1.41 22.83 4.87
N ARG A 175 2.56 22.49 5.46
CA ARG A 175 3.39 21.38 4.98
C ARG A 175 2.90 20.07 5.58
N VAL A 176 2.35 19.19 4.75
CA VAL A 176 1.81 17.88 5.16
C VAL A 176 2.74 16.80 4.61
N VAL A 177 3.48 16.14 5.51
CA VAL A 177 4.32 15.00 5.16
C VAL A 177 3.53 13.71 5.39
N HIS A 178 3.46 12.85 4.38
CA HIS A 178 2.62 11.66 4.46
C HIS A 178 3.22 10.43 3.78
N ALA A 179 2.69 9.26 4.11
CA ALA A 179 3.05 8.03 3.43
C ALA A 179 2.57 8.02 1.97
N GLY A 180 3.35 7.41 1.06
CA GLY A 180 3.06 7.39 -0.37
C GLY A 180 1.68 6.84 -0.75
N SER A 181 1.19 5.81 -0.05
CA SER A 181 -0.14 5.22 -0.30
C SER A 181 -1.32 6.14 0.04
N LEU A 182 -1.06 7.30 0.65
CA LEU A 182 -2.06 8.32 0.97
C LEU A 182 -2.09 9.47 -0.06
N SER A 183 -1.27 9.43 -1.11
CA SER A 183 -1.14 10.54 -2.07
C SER A 183 -2.45 10.92 -2.76
N ILE A 184 -3.20 9.94 -3.25
CA ILE A 184 -4.50 10.18 -3.91
C ILE A 184 -5.54 10.76 -2.94
N PRO A 185 -5.84 10.15 -1.78
CA PRO A 185 -6.81 10.73 -0.85
C PRO A 185 -6.35 12.08 -0.29
N PHE A 186 -5.05 12.29 -0.04
CA PHE A 186 -4.58 13.61 0.43
C PHE A 186 -4.67 14.69 -0.64
N GLN A 187 -4.47 14.37 -1.91
CA GLN A 187 -4.68 15.32 -3.00
C GLN A 187 -6.14 15.79 -3.06
N ARG A 188 -7.10 14.86 -2.94
CA ARG A 188 -8.54 15.18 -2.87
C ARG A 188 -8.88 15.97 -1.60
N LEU A 189 -8.29 15.61 -0.46
CA LEU A 189 -8.48 16.31 0.80
C LEU A 189 -7.94 17.74 0.74
N LYS A 190 -6.75 17.94 0.16
CA LYS A 190 -6.16 19.25 -0.12
C LYS A 190 -7.12 20.12 -0.92
N GLU A 191 -7.65 19.62 -2.03
CA GLU A 191 -8.58 20.39 -2.87
C GLU A 191 -9.88 20.76 -2.13
N ALA A 192 -10.42 19.85 -1.32
CA ALA A 192 -11.59 20.12 -0.49
C ALA A 192 -11.27 21.16 0.61
N PHE A 193 -10.09 21.06 1.22
CA PHE A 193 -9.64 21.94 2.30
C PHE A 193 -9.38 23.37 1.80
N GLU A 194 -8.64 23.54 0.72
CA GLU A 194 -8.32 24.85 0.14
C GLU A 194 -9.59 25.57 -0.36
N ARG A 195 -10.60 24.82 -0.81
CA ARG A 195 -11.92 25.38 -1.15
C ARG A 195 -12.67 25.88 0.10
N ARG A 196 -12.54 25.18 1.22
CA ARG A 196 -13.20 25.51 2.49
C ARG A 196 -12.54 26.70 3.19
N PHE A 197 -11.21 26.82 3.06
CA PHE A 197 -10.37 27.82 3.71
C PHE A 197 -9.57 28.66 2.71
N PRO A 198 -10.20 29.63 2.03
CA PRO A 198 -9.49 30.56 1.15
C PRO A 198 -8.36 31.28 1.89
N GLY A 199 -7.18 31.39 1.26
CA GLY A 199 -5.97 31.97 1.87
C GLY A 199 -5.09 30.95 2.59
N VAL A 200 -5.45 29.67 2.56
CA VAL A 200 -4.60 28.56 3.02
C VAL A 200 -4.21 27.69 1.84
N SER A 201 -2.92 27.38 1.73
CA SER A 201 -2.32 26.51 0.73
C SER A 201 -1.77 25.26 1.43
N VAL A 202 -2.08 24.06 0.94
CA VAL A 202 -1.56 22.78 1.48
C VAL A 202 -0.46 22.27 0.56
N TYR A 203 0.74 22.08 1.06
CA TYR A 203 1.85 21.46 0.34
C TYR A 203 2.03 20.01 0.80
N LEU A 204 1.80 19.07 -0.11
CA LEU A 204 1.89 17.63 0.16
C LEU A 204 3.28 17.10 -0.21
N GLU A 205 3.90 16.36 0.71
CA GLU A 205 5.16 15.67 0.46
C GLU A 205 5.04 14.18 0.82
N ALA A 206 5.19 13.32 -0.19
CA ALA A 206 5.06 11.88 -0.04
C ALA A 206 6.43 11.21 0.22
N TYR A 207 6.48 10.35 1.24
CA TYR A 207 7.64 9.53 1.59
C TYR A 207 7.21 8.11 1.97
N GLY A 208 8.16 7.21 2.23
CA GLY A 208 7.90 6.04 3.07
C GLY A 208 7.64 6.48 4.52
N SER A 209 6.73 5.83 5.25
CA SER A 209 6.29 6.27 6.60
C SER A 209 7.42 6.60 7.57
N VAL A 210 8.47 5.76 7.63
CA VAL A 210 9.64 5.99 8.49
C VAL A 210 10.37 7.27 8.08
N MET A 211 10.55 7.49 6.77
CA MET A 211 11.19 8.70 6.28
C MET A 211 10.32 9.94 6.49
N ALA A 212 9.00 9.83 6.33
CA ALA A 212 8.05 10.91 6.64
C ALA A 212 8.19 11.37 8.09
N ILE A 213 8.32 10.44 9.03
CA ILE A 213 8.54 10.76 10.45
C ILE A 213 9.94 11.35 10.69
N LYS A 214 10.97 10.75 10.09
CA LYS A 214 12.36 11.23 10.19
C LYS A 214 12.58 12.63 9.61
N GLN A 215 11.71 13.12 8.72
CA GLN A 215 11.70 14.53 8.32
C GLN A 215 11.63 15.44 9.54
N VAL A 216 10.84 15.06 10.56
CA VAL A 216 10.64 15.83 11.79
C VAL A 216 11.66 15.43 12.85
N THR A 217 11.88 14.13 13.05
CA THR A 217 12.58 13.60 14.23
C THR A 217 14.10 13.54 14.08
N GLU A 218 14.62 13.43 12.86
CA GLU A 218 16.06 13.36 12.60
C GLU A 218 16.55 14.57 11.79
N LEU A 219 15.79 14.96 10.77
CA LEU A 219 16.15 16.07 9.89
C LEU A 219 15.67 17.43 10.41
N HIS A 220 14.83 17.43 11.45
CA HIS A 220 14.36 18.65 12.11
C HIS A 220 13.72 19.66 11.15
N THR A 221 13.07 19.15 10.10
CA THR A 221 12.30 19.97 9.15
C THR A 221 10.88 20.16 9.68
N ASN A 222 10.34 21.37 9.50
CA ASN A 222 9.00 21.70 9.97
C ASN A 222 7.93 20.88 9.24
N ALA A 223 6.97 20.27 9.93
CA ALA A 223 5.78 19.69 9.29
C ALA A 223 4.52 20.05 10.08
N SER A 224 3.54 20.66 9.41
CA SER A 224 2.26 21.02 10.01
C SER A 224 1.45 19.78 10.40
N VAL A 225 1.54 18.72 9.58
CA VAL A 225 0.86 17.43 9.80
C VAL A 225 1.77 16.30 9.34
N VAL A 226 1.81 15.20 10.11
CA VAL A 226 2.51 13.96 9.76
C VAL A 226 1.49 12.82 9.67
N ALA A 227 1.47 12.10 8.55
CA ALA A 227 0.59 10.93 8.36
C ALA A 227 1.36 9.67 7.94
N SER A 228 1.22 8.59 8.70
CA SER A 228 1.92 7.32 8.53
C SER A 228 0.98 6.21 8.05
N ALA A 229 1.52 5.27 7.24
CA ALA A 229 0.86 4.00 6.90
C ALA A 229 1.04 2.86 7.91
N ASP A 230 1.72 3.17 9.02
CA ASP A 230 1.76 2.35 10.23
C ASP A 230 1.69 3.31 11.43
N TYR A 231 0.51 3.38 12.05
CA TYR A 231 0.29 4.26 13.19
C TYR A 231 1.23 3.98 14.37
N THR A 232 1.76 2.75 14.50
CA THR A 232 2.63 2.38 15.62
C THR A 232 3.99 3.07 15.55
N LEU A 233 4.40 3.55 14.37
CA LEU A 233 5.63 4.33 14.21
C LEU A 233 5.54 5.70 14.89
N ILE A 234 4.33 6.25 15.07
CA ILE A 234 4.17 7.56 15.72
C ILE A 234 4.61 7.50 17.19
N PRO A 235 4.06 6.61 18.06
CA PRO A 235 4.56 6.50 19.42
C PRO A 235 5.99 5.95 19.50
N GLU A 236 6.45 5.13 18.53
CA GLU A 236 7.81 4.56 18.55
C GLU A 236 8.90 5.57 18.19
N LEU A 237 8.64 6.46 17.24
CA LEU A 237 9.65 7.36 16.67
C LEU A 237 9.38 8.84 16.97
N MET A 238 8.17 9.19 17.42
CA MET A 238 7.75 10.57 17.73
C MET A 238 7.32 10.75 19.19
N GLU A 239 7.68 9.85 20.12
CA GLU A 239 7.31 9.97 21.55
C GLU A 239 7.63 11.35 22.14
N ASP A 240 8.73 11.91 21.67
CA ASP A 240 9.24 13.21 22.08
C ASP A 240 8.59 14.36 21.28
N TYR A 241 8.10 14.10 20.08
CA TYR A 241 7.69 15.13 19.11
C TYR A 241 6.19 15.33 19.05
N THR A 242 5.40 14.47 19.68
CA THR A 242 3.94 14.64 19.78
C THR A 242 3.38 13.98 21.03
N SER A 243 2.36 14.61 21.61
CA SER A 243 1.60 14.11 22.75
C SER A 243 0.39 13.24 22.37
N TRP A 244 0.07 13.13 21.08
CA TRP A 244 -1.13 12.42 20.62
C TRP A 244 -1.03 11.96 19.17
N TYR A 245 -1.93 11.06 18.77
CA TYR A 245 -2.21 10.78 17.37
C TYR A 245 -3.62 10.23 17.22
N ALA A 246 -4.14 10.25 15.99
CA ALA A 246 -5.37 9.56 15.64
C ALA A 246 -5.09 8.49 14.59
N THR A 247 -5.70 7.32 14.74
CA THR A 247 -5.91 6.43 13.60
C THR A 247 -7.07 6.97 12.79
N PHE A 248 -6.97 6.92 11.45
CA PHE A 248 -7.98 7.53 10.57
C PHE A 248 -8.49 6.60 9.45
N ALA A 249 -7.72 5.57 9.10
CA ALA A 249 -8.13 4.61 8.08
C ALA A 249 -7.40 3.27 8.22
N LYS A 250 -7.95 2.24 7.59
CA LYS A 250 -7.35 0.92 7.41
C LYS A 250 -7.16 0.62 5.94
N ASN A 251 -6.27 -0.33 5.65
CA ASN A 251 -6.15 -0.97 4.36
C ASN A 251 -6.11 -2.49 4.53
N SER A 252 -6.18 -3.23 3.43
CA SER A 252 -6.01 -4.68 3.40
C SER A 252 -5.14 -5.06 2.22
N ILE A 253 -4.44 -6.19 2.33
CA ILE A 253 -3.89 -6.85 1.15
C ILE A 253 -5.01 -7.68 0.51
N VAL A 254 -5.16 -7.51 -0.80
CA VAL A 254 -6.09 -8.26 -1.65
C VAL A 254 -5.32 -8.95 -2.76
N LEU A 255 -6.02 -9.81 -3.50
CA LEU A 255 -5.50 -10.42 -4.73
C LEU A 255 -6.23 -9.84 -5.94
N ALA A 256 -5.62 -8.84 -6.59
CA ALA A 256 -6.16 -8.18 -7.77
C ALA A 256 -6.03 -9.04 -9.04
N TYR A 257 -6.98 -8.91 -9.95
CA TYR A 257 -7.05 -9.62 -11.23
C TYR A 257 -7.86 -8.84 -12.27
N THR A 258 -7.86 -9.32 -13.52
CA THR A 258 -8.69 -8.78 -14.60
C THR A 258 -9.38 -9.91 -15.37
N GLU A 259 -10.26 -9.57 -16.30
CA GLU A 259 -10.88 -10.51 -17.25
C GLU A 259 -9.86 -11.24 -18.16
N LYS A 260 -8.58 -10.79 -18.19
CA LYS A 260 -7.50 -11.47 -18.92
C LYS A 260 -6.80 -12.54 -18.08
N SER A 261 -7.03 -12.54 -16.77
CA SER A 261 -6.36 -13.42 -15.81
C SER A 261 -6.86 -14.85 -15.93
N ARG A 262 -5.96 -15.83 -15.98
CA ARG A 262 -6.35 -17.24 -16.03
C ARG A 262 -7.18 -17.63 -14.81
N HIS A 263 -8.32 -18.28 -15.03
CA HIS A 263 -9.27 -18.76 -14.00
C HIS A 263 -10.02 -17.66 -13.22
N HIS A 264 -10.14 -16.44 -13.78
CA HIS A 264 -10.82 -15.32 -13.11
C HIS A 264 -12.31 -15.58 -12.81
N GLU A 265 -13.02 -16.36 -13.63
CA GLU A 265 -14.43 -16.68 -13.40
C GLU A 265 -14.66 -17.62 -12.21
N GLU A 266 -13.65 -18.42 -11.84
CA GLU A 266 -13.74 -19.42 -10.78
C GLU A 266 -13.21 -18.92 -9.43
N ILE A 267 -12.35 -17.89 -9.44
CA ILE A 267 -11.61 -17.47 -8.25
C ILE A 267 -12.52 -16.76 -7.24
N ASN A 268 -12.34 -17.09 -5.97
CA ASN A 268 -13.05 -16.48 -4.86
C ASN A 268 -12.25 -16.60 -3.55
N ARG A 269 -12.82 -16.07 -2.46
CA ARG A 269 -12.23 -16.05 -1.11
C ARG A 269 -11.86 -17.44 -0.56
N ASP A 270 -12.51 -18.50 -1.03
CA ASP A 270 -12.33 -19.86 -0.49
C ASP A 270 -11.36 -20.71 -1.30
N ASN A 271 -11.00 -20.29 -2.52
CA ASN A 271 -10.15 -21.10 -3.42
C ASN A 271 -8.93 -20.37 -3.98
N TRP A 272 -8.77 -19.06 -3.73
CA TRP A 272 -7.70 -18.25 -4.32
C TRP A 272 -6.30 -18.87 -4.15
N TYR A 273 -5.99 -19.41 -2.97
CA TYR A 273 -4.69 -20.03 -2.67
C TYR A 273 -4.40 -21.24 -3.56
N ARG A 274 -5.44 -21.98 -3.98
CA ARG A 274 -5.29 -23.10 -4.93
C ARG A 274 -5.13 -22.57 -6.36
N THR A 275 -5.86 -21.52 -6.71
CA THR A 275 -5.78 -20.88 -8.04
C THR A 275 -4.38 -20.33 -8.28
N ILE A 276 -3.83 -19.58 -7.32
CA ILE A 276 -2.47 -19.03 -7.45
C ILE A 276 -1.38 -20.08 -7.44
N LEU A 277 -1.66 -21.34 -7.09
CA LEU A 277 -0.72 -22.46 -7.14
C LEU A 277 -0.79 -23.26 -8.45
N ARG A 278 -1.77 -23.01 -9.32
CA ARG A 278 -1.86 -23.68 -10.63
C ARG A 278 -0.62 -23.37 -11.48
N LYS A 279 -0.11 -24.35 -12.22
CA LYS A 279 1.17 -24.26 -12.95
C LYS A 279 1.15 -23.20 -14.05
N ASP A 280 -0.01 -22.94 -14.60
CA ASP A 280 -0.26 -21.95 -15.65
C ASP A 280 -0.59 -20.58 -15.08
N VAL A 281 -0.50 -20.31 -13.78
CA VAL A 281 -0.83 -19.00 -13.21
C VAL A 281 0.45 -18.26 -12.82
N VAL A 282 0.55 -16.98 -13.21
CA VAL A 282 1.65 -16.07 -12.84
C VAL A 282 1.14 -15.06 -11.82
N VAL A 283 1.86 -14.92 -10.71
CA VAL A 283 1.46 -14.06 -9.59
C VAL A 283 2.48 -12.94 -9.41
N GLY A 284 2.02 -11.70 -9.36
CA GLY A 284 2.84 -10.52 -9.08
C GLY A 284 2.81 -10.13 -7.61
N PHE A 285 3.94 -9.61 -7.12
CA PHE A 285 4.03 -8.79 -5.90
C PHE A 285 5.33 -7.98 -5.96
N SER A 286 5.36 -6.80 -5.33
CA SER A 286 6.56 -5.95 -5.35
C SER A 286 7.68 -6.49 -4.47
N SER A 287 8.89 -5.95 -4.63
CA SER A 287 10.07 -6.36 -3.87
C SER A 287 9.84 -6.20 -2.37
N PRO A 288 10.00 -7.28 -1.56
CA PRO A 288 9.92 -7.16 -0.11
C PRO A 288 11.06 -6.34 0.53
N ASN A 289 12.16 -6.12 -0.19
CA ASN A 289 13.27 -5.31 0.30
C ASN A 289 12.95 -3.81 0.24
N ASP A 290 12.27 -3.39 -0.82
CA ASP A 290 12.08 -1.97 -1.15
C ASP A 290 10.67 -1.45 -0.90
N ASP A 291 9.65 -2.32 -0.92
CA ASP A 291 8.24 -1.92 -0.88
C ASP A 291 7.46 -2.57 0.28
N PRO A 292 6.78 -1.77 1.11
CA PRO A 292 5.78 -2.25 2.05
C PRO A 292 4.74 -3.21 1.51
N CYS A 293 4.26 -3.01 0.29
CA CYS A 293 3.32 -3.96 -0.31
C CYS A 293 3.97 -5.34 -0.51
N GLY A 294 5.24 -5.37 -0.89
CA GLY A 294 6.01 -6.58 -1.14
C GLY A 294 6.22 -7.43 0.10
N TYR A 295 6.69 -6.83 1.21
CA TYR A 295 6.86 -7.60 2.44
C TYR A 295 5.52 -8.02 3.06
N ARG A 296 4.46 -7.22 2.87
CA ARG A 296 3.11 -7.58 3.32
C ARG A 296 2.51 -8.71 2.47
N ALA A 297 2.78 -8.76 1.17
CA ALA A 297 2.37 -9.85 0.31
C ALA A 297 2.95 -11.19 0.78
N VAL A 298 4.26 -11.25 1.08
CA VAL A 298 4.86 -12.49 1.60
C VAL A 298 4.40 -12.84 3.02
N MET A 299 4.08 -11.84 3.86
CA MET A 299 3.42 -12.09 5.15
C MET A 299 2.06 -12.76 4.96
N VAL A 300 1.23 -12.24 4.05
CA VAL A 300 -0.09 -12.79 3.73
C VAL A 300 0.02 -14.20 3.17
N MET A 301 1.00 -14.49 2.32
CA MET A 301 1.27 -15.83 1.81
C MET A 301 1.61 -16.81 2.95
N GLN A 302 2.44 -16.40 3.90
CA GLN A 302 2.75 -17.21 5.08
C GLN A 302 1.55 -17.41 6.00
N LEU A 303 0.78 -16.35 6.27
CA LEU A 303 -0.46 -16.43 7.05
C LEU A 303 -1.50 -17.32 6.37
N ALA A 304 -1.57 -17.30 5.04
CA ALA A 304 -2.43 -18.18 4.25
C ALA A 304 -2.03 -19.66 4.39
N ASP A 305 -0.74 -19.99 4.42
CA ASP A 305 -0.28 -21.36 4.68
C ASP A 305 -0.75 -21.85 6.06
N LEU A 306 -0.79 -20.97 7.07
CA LEU A 306 -1.32 -21.31 8.41
C LEU A 306 -2.84 -21.45 8.40
N TYR A 307 -3.53 -20.53 7.73
CA TYR A 307 -4.98 -20.47 7.74
C TYR A 307 -5.63 -21.58 6.90
N TYR A 308 -5.08 -21.86 5.71
CA TYR A 308 -5.64 -22.82 4.76
C TYR A 308 -4.90 -24.17 4.73
N SER A 309 -3.81 -24.34 5.49
CA SER A 309 -2.90 -25.49 5.33
C SER A 309 -2.38 -25.63 3.89
N SER A 310 -2.07 -24.51 3.24
CA SER A 310 -1.53 -24.47 1.87
C SER A 310 0.00 -24.65 1.82
N SER A 311 0.58 -24.54 0.62
CA SER A 311 2.01 -24.71 0.37
C SER A 311 2.61 -23.55 -0.44
N ILE A 312 2.06 -22.35 -0.29
CA ILE A 312 2.49 -21.15 -1.01
C ILE A 312 3.95 -20.84 -0.72
N MET A 313 4.36 -20.84 0.55
CA MET A 313 5.74 -20.49 0.93
C MET A 313 6.75 -21.51 0.42
N LYS A 314 6.38 -22.79 0.36
CA LYS A 314 7.23 -23.82 -0.26
C LYS A 314 7.47 -23.52 -1.74
N VAL A 315 6.41 -23.22 -2.49
CA VAL A 315 6.53 -22.91 -3.92
C VAL A 315 7.25 -21.57 -4.13
N LEU A 316 7.07 -20.61 -3.22
CA LEU A 316 7.80 -19.35 -3.24
C LEU A 316 9.30 -19.59 -3.06
N GLU A 317 9.70 -20.35 -2.03
CA GLU A 317 11.10 -20.69 -1.78
C GLU A 317 11.76 -21.38 -2.98
N GLU A 318 11.11 -22.39 -3.55
CA GLU A 318 11.62 -23.12 -4.72
C GLU A 318 11.85 -22.23 -5.95
N ARG A 319 11.14 -21.10 -6.05
CA ARG A 319 11.14 -20.23 -7.23
C ARG A 319 11.96 -18.95 -7.05
N THR A 320 12.08 -18.44 -5.83
CA THR A 320 12.65 -17.12 -5.55
C THR A 320 13.78 -17.17 -4.52
N GLY A 321 13.88 -18.26 -3.76
CA GLY A 321 14.79 -18.36 -2.63
C GLY A 321 14.36 -17.56 -1.38
N ILE A 322 13.16 -16.97 -1.37
CA ILE A 322 12.56 -16.42 -0.14
C ILE A 322 12.21 -17.60 0.76
N LYS A 323 12.86 -17.68 1.93
CA LYS A 323 12.72 -18.81 2.85
C LYS A 323 11.83 -18.43 4.01
N SER A 324 11.07 -19.39 4.54
CA SER A 324 10.38 -19.23 5.80
C SER A 324 10.82 -20.33 6.77
N GLU A 325 11.28 -19.92 7.94
CA GLU A 325 11.77 -20.81 8.98
C GLU A 325 11.02 -20.54 10.28
N VAL A 326 10.68 -21.59 11.02
CA VAL A 326 10.11 -21.42 12.36
C VAL A 326 11.23 -21.16 13.36
N LYS A 327 11.19 -20.02 14.02
CA LYS A 327 12.15 -19.62 15.06
C LYS A 327 11.38 -19.07 16.26
N ASP A 328 11.58 -19.67 17.43
CA ASP A 328 10.98 -19.22 18.70
C ASP A 328 9.44 -19.10 18.69
N GLY A 329 8.76 -19.94 17.90
CA GLY A 329 7.30 -19.92 17.75
C GLY A 329 6.79 -18.91 16.70
N GLU A 330 7.69 -18.23 16.01
CA GLU A 330 7.42 -17.26 14.94
C GLU A 330 7.92 -17.79 13.59
N TYR A 331 7.37 -17.26 12.50
CA TYR A 331 7.80 -17.52 11.13
C TYR A 331 8.71 -16.38 10.68
N LEU A 332 10.00 -16.68 10.58
CA LEU A 332 10.99 -15.76 10.06
C LEU A 332 11.15 -15.98 8.55
N ILE A 333 10.65 -15.03 7.76
CA ILE A 333 10.81 -14.98 6.31
C ILE A 333 12.10 -14.24 5.99
N THR A 334 13.08 -14.91 5.38
CA THR A 334 14.32 -14.28 4.94
C THR A 334 14.27 -14.00 3.44
N VAL A 335 14.42 -12.72 3.07
CA VAL A 335 14.36 -12.25 1.69
C VAL A 335 15.79 -12.09 1.16
N PRO A 336 16.15 -12.73 0.02
CA PRO A 336 17.45 -12.50 -0.61
C PRO A 336 17.51 -11.12 -1.28
N GLU A 337 18.70 -10.69 -1.72
CA GLU A 337 18.86 -9.46 -2.50
C GLU A 337 18.05 -9.48 -3.81
N ASP A 338 17.59 -8.31 -4.25
CA ASP A 338 16.75 -8.15 -5.45
C ASP A 338 17.39 -8.67 -6.73
N SER A 339 18.73 -8.63 -6.82
CA SER A 339 19.51 -9.23 -7.91
C SER A 339 19.24 -10.73 -8.09
N ARG A 340 18.80 -11.42 -7.03
CA ARG A 340 18.42 -12.84 -7.05
C ARG A 340 16.91 -13.06 -7.20
N LEU A 341 16.09 -12.06 -6.89
CA LEU A 341 14.63 -12.12 -7.00
C LEU A 341 14.13 -11.82 -8.42
N MET A 342 14.83 -10.93 -9.13
CA MET A 342 14.40 -10.39 -10.43
C MET A 342 15.26 -10.87 -11.61
N GLY A 343 16.17 -11.81 -11.36
CA GLY A 343 17.18 -12.29 -12.30
C GLY A 343 16.82 -13.53 -13.11
#